data_AF-A0A1G3ZN87-F1
#
_entry.id   AF-A0A1G3ZN87-F1
#
_cell.length_a   1.000
_cell.length_b   1.000
_cell.length_c   1.000
_cell.angle_alpha   90.00
_cell.angle_beta   90.00
_cell.angle_gamma   90.00
#
_symmetry.space_group_name_H-M   'P 1'
#
loop_
_entity.id
_entity.type
_entity.pdbx_description
1 polymer ?
#
loop_
_entity_poly.entity_id
_entity_poly.type
_entity_poly.pdbx_seq_one_letter_code
_entity_poly.pdbx_strand_id
1 'polypeptide(L)' 'MLKKISNYLIEVRGELAKAQWPWNDEEHGFKRYKELWNSTLVVLVAMILLGGYISFFDFITINVIGFLTRA' A
#
# COMPACT_ATOMS: atom_id res chain seq x y z
N MET A 1 19.96 -30.03 8.44
CA MET A 1 18.91 -29.00 8.20
C MET A 1 19.27 -27.64 8.77
N LEU A 2 19.62 -27.52 10.06
CA LEU A 2 19.98 -26.23 10.71
C LEU A 2 21.07 -25.42 9.98
N LYS A 3 22.13 -26.08 9.50
CA LYS A 3 23.20 -25.43 8.73
C LYS A 3 22.72 -24.81 7.41
N LYS A 4 21.72 -25.42 6.75
CA LYS A 4 21.14 -24.90 5.50
C LYS A 4 20.29 -23.64 5.74
N ILE A 5 19.54 -23.62 6.84
CA ILE A 5 18.75 -22.44 7.28
C ILE A 5 19.69 -21.29 7.65
N SER A 6 20.75 -21.58 8.41
CA SER A 6 21.75 -20.57 8.78
C SER A 6 22.43 -19.95 7.55
N ASN A 7 22.83 -20.77 6.57
CA ASN A 7 23.41 -20.28 5.32
C ASN A 7 22.42 -19.41 4.54
N TYR A 8 21.15 -19.81 4.44
CA TYR A 8 20.11 -19.03 3.77
C TYR A 8 19.86 -17.67 4.43
N LEU A 9 19.83 -17.60 5.77
CA LEU A 9 19.66 -16.33 6.48
C LEU A 9 20.85 -15.39 6.27
N ILE A 10 22.07 -15.93 6.19
CA ILE A 10 23.27 -15.14 5.89
C ILE A 10 23.20 -14.56 4.47
N GLU A 11 22.75 -15.36 3.50
CA GLU A 11 22.56 -14.92 2.12
C GLU A 11 21.47 -13.84 2.01
N VAL A 12 20.30 -14.06 2.61
CA VAL A 12 19.20 -13.08 2.66
C VAL A 12 19.65 -11.78 3.32
N ARG A 13 20.42 -11.85 4.41
CA ARG A 13 20.99 -10.67 5.06
C ARG A 13 21.96 -9.93 4.13
N GLY A 14 22.78 -10.68 3.39
CA GLY A 14 23.70 -10.13 2.40
C GLY A 14 22.99 -9.40 1.27
N GLU A 15 21.88 -9.96 0.76
CA GLU A 15 21.07 -9.31 -0.27
C GLU A 15 20.27 -8.13 0.27
N LEU A 16 19.72 -8.24 1.48
CA LEU A 16 18.98 -7.14 2.12
C LEU A 16 19.87 -5.91 2.37
N ALA A 17 21.16 -6.12 2.63
CA ALA A 17 22.12 -5.02 2.78
C ALA A 17 22.39 -4.27 1.47
N LYS A 18 22.11 -4.88 0.31
CA LYS A 18 22.22 -4.23 -1.01
C LYS A 18 20.95 -3.48 -1.41
N ALA A 19 19.84 -3.71 -0.71
CA ALA A 19 18.59 -3.04 -1.01
C ALA A 19 18.73 -1.54 -0.76
N GLN A 20 18.39 -0.73 -1.77
CA GLN A 20 18.28 0.70 -1.61
C GLN A 20 16.89 1.01 -1.06
N TRP A 21 16.87 1.62 0.11
CA TRP A 21 15.63 2.02 0.74
C TRP A 21 15.27 3.45 0.35
N PRO A 22 13.98 3.76 0.18
CA PRO A 22 13.53 5.06 -0.32
C PRO A 22 13.52 6.14 0.77
N TRP A 23 14.52 6.14 1.65
CA TRP A 23 14.72 7.18 2.66
C TRP A 23 16.10 7.81 2.49
N ASN A 24 16.17 9.12 2.66
CA ASN A 24 17.44 9.84 2.53
C ASN A 24 18.16 9.92 3.88
N ASP A 25 19.30 9.25 4.01
CA ASP A 25 20.10 9.23 5.24
C ASP A 25 20.85 10.55 5.51
N GLU A 26 21.00 11.41 4.50
CA GLU A 26 21.61 12.74 4.62
C GLU A 26 20.67 13.76 5.28
N GLU A 27 19.36 13.50 5.21
CA GLU A 27 18.34 14.37 5.78
C GLU A 27 17.88 13.83 7.14
N HIS A 28 17.89 14.70 8.17
CA HIS A 28 17.43 14.31 9.51
C HIS A 28 15.93 14.59 9.71
N GLY A 29 15.26 13.72 10.47
CA GLY A 29 13.86 13.89 10.89
C GLY A 29 12.84 13.56 9.80
N PHE A 30 11.76 14.35 9.72
CA PHE A 30 10.62 14.08 8.83
C PHE A 30 10.95 14.12 7.34
N LYS A 31 11.99 14.88 6.94
CA LYS A 31 12.40 14.98 5.52
C LYS A 31 13.00 13.68 4.99
N ARG A 32 13.64 12.88 5.84
CA ARG A 32 14.14 11.52 5.54
C ARG A 32 13.11 10.63 4.86
N TYR A 33 11.85 10.74 5.30
CA TYR A 33 10.75 9.89 4.85
C TYR A 33 9.83 10.56 3.82
N LYS A 34 10.26 11.68 3.22
CA LYS A 34 9.45 12.48 2.30
C LYS A 34 8.92 11.65 1.12
N GLU A 35 9.74 10.77 0.55
CA GLU A 35 9.32 9.91 -0.56
C GLU A 35 8.28 8.86 -0.13
N LEU A 36 8.43 8.29 1.07
CA LEU A 36 7.45 7.35 1.62
C LEU A 36 6.11 8.04 1.89
N TRP A 37 6.14 9.23 2.49
CA TRP A 37 4.93 10.00 2.76
C TRP A 37 4.22 10.42 1.47
N ASN A 38 4.97 10.88 0.47
CA ASN A 38 4.41 11.26 -0.82
C ASN A 38 3.75 10.06 -1.52
N SER A 39 4.42 8.92 -1.53
CA SER A 39 3.89 7.68 -2.12
C SER A 39 2.64 7.18 -1.38
N THR A 40 2.68 7.20 -0.04
CA THR A 40 1.56 6.77 0.80
C THR A 40 0.34 7.68 0.61
N LEU A 41 0.54 8.99 0.51
CA LEU A 41 -0.54 9.96 0.31
C LEU A 41 -1.26 9.72 -1.02
N VAL A 42 -0.52 9.45 -2.11
CA VAL A 42 -1.11 9.13 -3.41
C VAL A 42 -1.98 7.87 -3.33
N VAL A 43 -1.47 6.80 -2.71
CA VAL A 43 -2.23 5.56 -2.53
C VAL A 43 -3.49 5.79 -1.69
N LEU A 44 -3.40 6.61 -0.64
CA LEU A 44 -4.53 6.95 0.22
C LEU A 44 -5.62 7.70 -0.56
N VAL A 45 -5.25 8.70 -1.35
CA VAL A 45 -6.19 9.42 -2.21
C VAL A 45 -6.84 8.49 -3.23
N ALA A 46 -6.07 7.60 -3.86
CA ALA A 46 -6.61 6.61 -4.80
C ALA A 46 -7.61 5.66 -4.12
N MET A 47 -7.33 5.19 -2.91
CA MET A 47 -8.25 4.33 -2.14
C MET A 47 -9.57 5.05 -1.82
N ILE A 48 -9.52 6.33 -1.43
CA ILE A 48 -10.72 7.11 -1.14
C ILE A 48 -11.56 7.31 -2.40
N LEU A 49 -10.93 7.71 -3.51
CA LEU A 49 -11.62 7.92 -4.78
C LEU A 49 -12.28 6.63 -5.30
N LEU A 50 -11.57 5.51 -5.23
CA LEU A 50 -12.10 4.21 -5.62
C LEU A 50 -13.26 3.78 -4.72
N GLY A 51 -13.11 3.93 -3.40
CA GLY A 51 -14.17 3.62 -2.44
C GLY A 51 -15.42 4.48 -2.66
N GLY A 52 -15.24 5.77 -2.94
CA GLY A 52 -16.33 6.68 -3.27
C GLY A 52 -17.04 6.30 -4.57
N TYR A 53 -16.28 5.92 -5.61
CA TYR A 53 -16.84 5.42 -6.87
C TYR A 53 -17.70 4.18 -6.63
N ILE A 54 -17.15 3.15 -5.96
CA ILE A 54 -17.86 1.89 -5.70
C ILE A 54 -19.16 2.18 -4.91
N SER A 55 -19.05 2.95 -3.82
CA SER A 55 -20.22 3.29 -2.99
C SER A 55 -21.31 4.04 -3.74
N PHE A 56 -20.94 4.92 -4.68
CA PHE A 56 -21.90 5.65 -5.51
C PHE A 56 -22.67 4.72 -6.46
N PHE A 57 -21.97 3.80 -7.13
CA PHE A 57 -22.62 2.83 -8.01
C PHE A 57 -23.46 1.80 -7.24
N ASP A 58 -23.00 1.38 -6.07
CA ASP A 58 -23.78 0.52 -5.17
C ASP A 58 -25.07 1.23 -4.73
N PHE A 59 -25.00 2.52 -4.38
CA PHE A 59 -26.18 3.31 -4.04
C PHE A 59 -27.19 3.38 -5.20
N ILE A 60 -26.73 3.66 -6.42
CA ILE A 60 -27.60 3.67 -7.61
C ILE A 60 -28.24 2.29 -7.79
N THR A 61 -27.44 1.24 -7.74
CA THR A 61 -27.88 -0.13 -7.95
C THR A 61 -28.94 -0.55 -6.92
N ILE A 62 -28.72 -0.26 -5.64
CA ILE A 62 -29.68 -0.53 -4.57
C ILE A 62 -31.00 0.21 -4.80
N ASN A 63 -30.95 1.48 -5.19
CA ASN A 63 -32.17 2.25 -5.45
C ASN A 63 -32.92 1.73 -6.69
N VAL A 64 -32.21 1.42 -7.77
CA VAL A 64 -32.82 0.92 -9.02
C VAL A 64 -33.40 -0.49 -8.82
N ILE A 65 -32.62 -1.42 -8.26
CA ILE A 65 -33.10 -2.79 -7.99
C ILE A 65 -34.18 -2.77 -6.92
N GLY A 66 -34.04 -1.93 -5.89
CA GLY A 66 -35.06 -1.76 -4.85
C GLY A 66 -36.39 -1.23 -5.41
N PHE A 67 -36.33 -0.32 -6.38
CA PHE A 67 -37.50 0.15 -7.11
C PHE A 67 -38.11 -0.96 -7.98
N LEU A 68 -37.29 -1.71 -8.73
CA LEU A 68 -37.76 -2.79 -9.61
C LEU A 68 -38.31 -4.01 -8.85
N THR A 69 -37.79 -4.32 -7.67
CA THR A 69 -38.21 -5.49 -6.88
C THR A 69 -39.44 -5.21 -6.01
N ARG A 70 -39.74 -3.94 -5.73
CA ARG A 70 -40.93 -3.53 -4.96
C ARG A 70 -42.10 -3.04 -5.84
N ALA A 71 -41.89 -2.92 -7.16
CA ALA A 71 -42.95 -2.77 -8.16
C ALA A 71 -43.55 -4.15 -8.50
#